data_AF-A0A7H4MZ68-F1
#
_entry.id   AF-A0A7H4MZ68-F1
#
_cell.length_a   1.000
_cell.length_b   1.000
_cell.length_c   1.000
_cell.angle_alpha   90.00
_cell.angle_beta   90.00
_cell.angle_gamma   90.00
#
_symmetry.space_group_name_H-M   'P 1'
#
loop_
_entity.id
_entity.type
_entity.pdbx_description
1 polymer ?
#
loop_
_entity_poly.entity_id
_entity_poly.type
_entity_poly.pdbx_seq_one_letter_code
_entity_poly.pdbx_strand_id
1 'polypeptide(L)'
;MKSKKIAMTIVLASLAAGLVNEAGAAIALDRTRAIFPGSEKSISLSITNDSTSMPYLAQGWIEDEHGKKNQRSSGGCSAAAAS
;
A
#
# COMPACT_ATOMS: atom_id res chain seq x y z
N MET A 1 40.33 10.50 25.94
CA MET A 1 38.94 10.97 25.68
C MET A 1 38.55 10.98 24.20
N LYS A 2 39.44 11.36 23.26
CA LYS A 2 39.14 11.39 21.81
C LYS A 2 38.80 10.01 21.22
N SER A 3 39.53 8.96 21.61
CA SER A 3 39.29 7.57 21.16
C SER A 3 37.94 7.00 21.61
N LYS A 4 37.48 7.30 22.83
CA LYS A 4 36.16 6.89 23.32
C LYS A 4 35.01 7.58 22.55
N LYS A 5 35.20 8.85 22.14
CA LYS A 5 34.22 9.57 21.30
C LYS A 5 34.12 8.94 19.91
N ILE A 6 35.25 8.63 19.28
CA ILE A 6 35.29 7.96 17.97
C ILE A 6 34.59 6.59 18.05
N ALA A 7 34.91 5.77 19.05
CA ALA A 7 34.26 4.47 19.24
C ALA A 7 32.74 4.59 19.45
N MET A 8 32.30 5.56 20.26
CA MET A 8 30.88 5.82 20.49
C MET A 8 30.17 6.33 19.24
N THR A 9 30.81 7.17 18.42
CA THR A 9 30.27 7.63 17.13
C THR A 9 30.12 6.48 16.14
N ILE A 10 31.08 5.56 16.08
CA ILE A 10 30.98 4.37 15.21
C ILE A 10 29.82 3.47 15.63
N VAL A 11 29.67 3.19 16.93
CA VAL A 11 28.57 2.37 17.45
C VAL A 11 27.22 3.00 17.11
N LEU A 12 27.09 4.32 17.29
CA LEU A 12 25.84 5.02 17.00
C LEU A 12 25.52 5.06 15.50
N ALA A 13 26.53 5.24 14.64
CA ALA A 13 26.35 5.17 13.18
C ALA A 13 25.95 3.78 12.70
N SER A 14 26.53 2.74 13.30
CA SER A 14 26.20 1.33 13.01
C SER A 14 24.75 1.01 13.37
N LEU A 15 24.28 1.51 14.52
CA LEU A 15 22.90 1.31 14.97
C LEU A 15 21.90 2.07 14.10
N ALA A 16 22.23 3.28 13.66
CA ALA A 16 21.37 4.07 12.77
C ALA A 16 21.19 3.42 11.39
N ALA A 17 22.23 2.78 10.84
CA ALA A 17 22.16 2.08 9.57
C ALA A 17 21.25 0.84 9.62
N GLY A 18 21.07 0.22 10.80
CA GLY A 18 20.21 -0.95 10.97
C GLY A 18 18.71 -0.66 11.08
N LEU A 19 18.29 0.60 11.11
CA LEU A 19 16.88 0.99 11.30
C LEU A 19 16.11 1.21 9.99
N VAL A 20 16.75 1.00 8.83
CA VAL A 20 16.08 1.13 7.53
C VAL A 20 15.12 -0.05 7.32
N ASN A 21 13.83 0.22 7.34
CA ASN A 21 12.80 -0.75 6.99
C ASN A 21 12.32 -0.45 5.58
N GLU A 22 12.48 -1.39 4.64
CA GLU A 22 11.85 -1.32 3.33
C GLU A 22 10.39 -1.76 3.45
N ALA A 23 9.48 -0.89 3.03
CA ALA A 23 8.08 -1.25 2.83
C ALA A 23 7.91 -1.73 1.38
N GLY A 24 7.61 -3.01 1.19
CA GLY A 24 7.26 -3.56 -0.11
C GLY A 24 5.76 -3.43 -0.39
N ALA A 25 5.40 -3.07 -1.62
CA ALA A 25 4.03 -3.12 -2.12
C ALA A 25 4.02 -3.98 -3.39
N ALA A 26 3.20 -5.02 -3.41
CA ALA A 26 3.04 -5.90 -4.56
C ALA A 26 1.77 -5.61 -5.38
N ILE A 27 0.81 -4.88 -4.80
CA ILE A 27 -0.43 -4.54 -5.48
C ILE A 27 -0.34 -3.13 -6.05
N ALA A 28 -0.46 -3.02 -7.36
CA ALA A 28 -0.47 -1.77 -8.10
C ALA A 28 -1.88 -1.45 -8.62
N LEU A 29 -2.23 -0.16 -8.59
CA LEU A 29 -3.41 0.38 -9.26
C LEU A 29 -2.97 1.13 -10.52
N ASP A 30 -3.79 1.10 -11.56
CA ASP A 30 -3.57 1.84 -12.80
C ASP A 30 -3.57 3.37 -12.63
N ARG A 31 -4.12 3.88 -11.52
CA ARG A 31 -4.23 5.32 -11.21
C ARG A 31 -4.40 5.61 -9.72
N THR A 32 -4.10 6.84 -9.31
CA THR A 32 -4.21 7.30 -7.92
C THR A 32 -5.57 7.92 -7.56
N ARG A 33 -6.45 8.11 -8.55
CA ARG A 33 -7.80 8.65 -8.37
C ARG A 33 -8.77 8.10 -9.39
N ALA A 34 -10.03 7.96 -8.99
CA ALA A 34 -11.13 7.59 -9.87
C ALA A 34 -12.08 8.78 -10.02
N ILE A 35 -12.27 9.26 -11.26
CA ILE A 35 -13.26 10.29 -11.58
C ILE A 35 -14.48 9.59 -12.14
N PHE A 36 -15.64 9.77 -11.50
CA PHE A 36 -16.90 9.16 -11.91
C PHE A 36 -17.73 10.20 -12.67
N PRO A 37 -17.86 10.10 -14.01
CA PRO A 37 -18.66 11.04 -14.78
C PRO A 37 -20.16 10.87 -14.45
N GLY A 38 -20.90 11.97 -14.33
CA GLY A 38 -22.34 11.91 -13.99
C GLY A 38 -23.23 11.24 -15.04
N SER A 39 -22.74 11.07 -16.28
CA SER A 39 -23.43 10.36 -17.36
C SER A 39 -23.26 8.84 -17.30
N GLU A 40 -22.25 8.35 -16.57
CA GLU A 40 -21.88 6.94 -16.54
C GLU A 40 -22.46 6.25 -15.31
N LYS A 41 -22.70 4.93 -15.43
CA LYS A 41 -23.18 4.10 -14.31
C LYS A 41 -22.09 3.29 -13.63
N SER A 42 -20.93 3.16 -14.27
CA SER A 42 -19.78 2.43 -13.76
C SER A 42 -18.50 2.98 -14.36
N ILE A 43 -17.39 2.68 -13.70
CA ILE A 43 -16.03 2.91 -14.19
C ILE A 43 -15.22 1.64 -13.93
N SER A 44 -14.22 1.36 -14.77
CA SER A 44 -13.31 0.22 -14.57
C SER A 44 -12.02 0.68 -13.92
N LEU A 45 -11.54 -0.06 -12.92
CA LEU A 45 -10.24 0.10 -12.28
C LEU A 45 -9.46 -1.19 -12.48
N SER A 46 -8.21 -1.08 -12.88
CA SER A 46 -7.32 -2.24 -13.03
C SER A 46 -6.41 -2.37 -11.81
N ILE A 47 -6.33 -3.60 -11.29
CA ILE A 47 -5.46 -3.97 -10.17
C ILE A 47 -4.52 -5.05 -10.66
N THR A 48 -3.22 -4.87 -10.42
CA THR A 48 -2.18 -5.81 -10.81
C THR A 48 -1.40 -6.28 -9.59
N ASN A 49 -1.05 -7.56 -9.56
CA ASN A 49 -0.10 -8.11 -8.62
C ASN A 49 1.29 -8.16 -9.28
N ASP A 50 2.15 -7.21 -8.95
CA ASP A 50 3.52 -7.11 -9.47
C ASP A 50 4.47 -8.12 -8.79
N SER A 51 4.00 -8.84 -7.76
CA SER A 51 4.80 -9.93 -7.18
C SER A 51 4.81 -11.15 -8.10
N THR A 52 6.00 -11.50 -8.55
CA THR A 52 6.27 -12.68 -9.36
C THR A 52 6.30 -13.99 -8.56
N SER A 53 6.20 -13.93 -7.23
CA SER A 53 6.45 -15.07 -6.34
C SER A 53 5.26 -15.49 -5.48
N MET A 54 4.37 -14.56 -5.14
CA MET A 54 3.23 -14.80 -4.25
C MET A 54 1.92 -14.25 -4.83
N PRO A 55 0.82 -15.01 -4.72
CA PRO A 55 -0.53 -14.50 -5.00
C PRO A 55 -1.06 -13.67 -3.83
N TYR A 56 -1.83 -12.62 -4.13
CA TYR A 56 -2.40 -11.71 -3.15
C TYR A 56 -3.92 -11.60 -3.29
N LEU A 57 -4.62 -11.53 -2.17
CA LEU A 57 -6.05 -11.28 -2.13
C LEU A 57 -6.31 -9.77 -2.11
N ALA A 58 -7.10 -9.27 -3.06
CA ALA A 58 -7.56 -7.88 -3.03
C ALA A 58 -9.02 -7.80 -2.60
N GLN A 59 -9.28 -7.00 -1.57
CA GLN A 59 -10.62 -6.71 -1.08
C GLN A 59 -10.80 -5.19 -1.00
N GLY A 60 -11.80 -4.68 -1.71
CA GLY A 60 -12.13 -3.25 -1.73
C GLY A 60 -13.52 -2.94 -1.15
N TRP A 61 -13.66 -1.73 -0.64
CA TRP A 61 -14.94 -1.10 -0.32
C TRP A 61 -14.85 0.41 -0.56
N ILE A 62 -16.01 1.08 -0.57
CA ILE A 62 -16.11 2.53 -0.71
C ILE A 62 -16.52 3.12 0.64
N GLU A 63 -15.85 4.19 1.04
CA GLU A 63 -16.15 4.97 2.25
C GLU A 63 -16.74 6.33 1.87
N ASP A 64 -17.48 6.92 2.81
CA ASP A 64 -17.90 8.33 2.73
C ASP A 64 -16.76 9.27 3.19
N GLU A 65 -17.01 10.58 3.11
CA GLU A 65 -16.05 11.62 3.52
C GLU A 65 -15.67 11.60 5.01
N HIS A 66 -16.43 10.88 5.84
CA HIS A 66 -16.17 10.69 7.27
C HIS A 66 -15.47 9.35 7.56
N GLY A 67 -15.04 8.61 6.53
CA GLY A 67 -14.39 7.31 6.65
C GLY A 67 -15.36 6.18 7.06
N LYS A 68 -16.68 6.39 6.94
CA LYS A 68 -17.64 5.32 7.19
C LYS A 68 -17.84 4.51 5.92
N LYS A 69 -17.68 3.20 6.05
CA LYS A 69 -18.00 2.26 4.97
C LYS A 69 -19.46 2.39 4.55
N ASN A 70 -19.68 2.62 3.25
CA ASN A 70 -21.02 2.65 2.70
C ASN A 70 -21.63 1.24 2.73
N GLN A 71 -22.63 1.03 3.59
CA GLN A 71 -23.24 -0.28 3.87
C GLN A 71 -23.91 -0.95 2.66
N ARG A 72 -24.13 -0.23 1.56
CA ARG A 72 -24.66 -0.79 0.31
C ARG A 72 -23.66 -1.69 -0.43
N SER A 73 -22.39 -1.72 -0.03
CA SER A 73 -21.37 -2.67 -0.50
C SER A 73 -21.31 -3.93 0.39
N SER A 74 -22.45 -4.53 0.73
CA SER A 74 -22.49 -5.83 1.42
C SER A 74 -22.00 -6.99 0.54
N GLY A 75 -21.85 -6.79 -0.78
CA GLY A 75 -20.89 -7.51 -1.59
C GLY A 75 -19.55 -6.77 -1.53
N GLY A 76 -18.56 -7.31 -0.83
CA GLY A 76 -17.19 -6.81 -0.98
C GLY A 76 -16.80 -6.94 -2.45
N CYS A 77 -16.14 -5.92 -3.01
CA CYS A 77 -15.51 -6.08 -4.32
C CYS A 77 -14.25 -6.92 -4.08
N SER A 78 -14.43 -8.24 -4.02
CA SER A 78 -13.35 -9.22 -3.91
C SER A 78 -12.86 -9.48 -5.33
N ALA A 79 -11.82 -8.77 -5.74
CA ALA A 79 -11.09 -9.12 -6.94
C ALA A 79 -9.93 -10.01 -6.48
N ALA A 80 -9.90 -11.28 -6.89
CA ALA A 80 -8.64 -12.01 -6.83
C ALA A 80 -7.70 -11.27 -7.78
N ALA A 81 -6.56 -10.77 -7.30
CA ALA A 81 -5.52 -10.26 -8.20
C ALA A 81 -5.00 -11.49 -8.97
N ALA A 82 -5.51 -11.69 -10.18
CA ALA A 82 -5.05 -12.77 -11.04
C ALA A 82 -3.57 -12.52 -11.36
N SER A 83 -2.78 -13.55 -11.09
CA SER A 83 -1.35 -13.65 -11.36
C SER A 83 -1.00 -13.43 -12.82
#